data_AF-A0A554KSG9-F1
#
_entry.id   AF-A0A554KSG9-F1
#
_cell.length_a   1.000
_cell.length_b   1.000
_cell.length_c   1.000
_cell.angle_alpha   90.00
_cell.angle_beta   90.00
_cell.angle_gamma   90.00
#
_symmetry.space_group_name_H-M   'P 1'
#
loop_
_entity.id
_entity.type
_entity.pdbx_description
1 polymer ?
#
loop_
_entity_poly.entity_id
_entity_poly.type
_entity_poly.pdbx_seq_one_letter_code
_entity_poly.pdbx_strand_id
1 'polypeptide(L)'
;MLSQEALQEILGIKGKVYLTPKEMADKLNITFYPFDEHKVSKNVFQFRIKLEETLLKLKVNIVPYENALEIVPIHKILHRIGRIIFANIRYFFRLPFDKDSAECAIPWSAITNSVQHKRIKRGISVVATGDYDDHLLPMGKTSSFVESSVITILDLPQHINTETEFHEHFDTAMYLFAHHMTNIILAVSSTKWLLYNFNASHPIYSLDQDFEKNILHALIPKIVAPIRPCRFSEFTIEHTSFDRHDDTHLPLVEDFIKSGQLLEETNLYPKGKKIHDLPFRNSFYRWIGKIHLDNRNGMSYGFLARQFPIVPSRVFSIQEAKEKYKMYYRDDKDYFRVGEKLFLIIELPNQEKICFKVPDVWVLTQRSGSNKTRINPDRDLIKMGLVDGVMHLQAPKEFKLTNDYKTSFDTRVILAHAVGNAIVASMINFFDPHAPFLVQAKKNGFAISHWHGYFNQSLVPSGWHVHGIANPHVSCSSPQSALYAIQGKFSVFFEAMTKKEKYYGDIHIEPHHGTNIVYSSLREFGDFLLSHPTATTLGNKYLTLYNV
;
A
#
# COMPACT_ATOMS: atom_id res chain seq x y z
N MET A 1 -22.28 -11.66 -4.00
CA MET A 1 -21.03 -10.95 -3.61
C MET A 1 -20.60 -11.42 -2.24
N LEU A 2 -19.30 -11.53 -1.99
CA LEU A 2 -18.77 -11.86 -0.67
C LEU A 2 -18.87 -10.67 0.29
N SER A 3 -19.07 -10.96 1.57
CA SER A 3 -19.04 -10.04 2.69
C SER A 3 -17.62 -9.55 2.95
N GLN A 4 -17.51 -8.36 3.55
CA GLN A 4 -16.22 -7.83 3.98
C GLN A 4 -15.52 -8.78 4.97
N GLU A 5 -16.28 -9.45 5.84
CA GLU A 5 -15.76 -10.40 6.82
C GLU A 5 -15.08 -11.58 6.13
N ALA A 6 -15.71 -12.16 5.09
CA ALA A 6 -15.11 -13.22 4.29
C ALA A 6 -13.82 -12.76 3.59
N LEU A 7 -13.82 -11.56 3.00
CA LEU A 7 -12.64 -10.98 2.34
C LEU A 7 -11.49 -10.75 3.34
N GLN A 8 -11.80 -10.29 4.55
CA GLN A 8 -10.81 -10.14 5.62
C GLN A 8 -10.24 -11.49 6.06
N GLU A 9 -11.07 -12.53 6.19
CA GLU A 9 -10.64 -13.89 6.53
C GLU A 9 -9.74 -14.49 5.45
N ILE A 10 -10.07 -14.30 4.17
CA ILE A 10 -9.22 -14.72 3.04
C ILE A 10 -7.81 -14.13 3.18
N LEU A 11 -7.72 -12.84 3.51
CA LEU A 11 -6.46 -12.09 3.55
C LEU A 11 -5.76 -12.09 4.92
N GLY A 12 -6.32 -12.76 5.93
CA GLY A 12 -5.80 -12.74 7.30
C GLY A 12 -5.83 -11.35 7.96
N ILE A 13 -6.71 -10.46 7.51
CA ILE A 13 -6.83 -9.10 8.03
C ILE A 13 -7.64 -9.12 9.33
N LYS A 14 -6.97 -8.76 10.43
CA LYS A 14 -7.59 -8.70 11.77
C LYS A 14 -8.20 -7.33 12.04
N GLY A 15 -9.37 -7.33 12.69
CA GLY A 15 -10.07 -6.13 13.12
C GLY A 15 -11.01 -5.54 12.06
N LYS A 16 -11.77 -4.50 12.44
CA LYS A 16 -12.70 -3.84 11.53
C LYS A 16 -11.92 -2.91 10.59
N VAL A 17 -12.14 -3.08 9.28
CA VAL A 17 -11.69 -2.14 8.26
C VAL A 17 -12.86 -1.22 7.87
N TYR A 18 -12.60 0.07 7.71
CA TYR A 18 -13.60 1.02 7.21
C TYR A 18 -13.35 1.19 5.71
N LEU A 19 -14.39 0.96 4.89
CA LEU A 19 -14.26 0.90 3.43
C LEU A 19 -14.93 2.09 2.73
N THR A 20 -15.84 2.79 3.38
CA THR A 20 -16.46 3.98 2.78
C THR A 20 -15.84 5.28 3.32
N PRO A 21 -15.81 6.36 2.52
CA PRO A 21 -15.30 7.66 2.97
C PRO A 21 -16.02 8.19 4.22
N LYS A 22 -17.33 7.97 4.30
CA LYS A 22 -18.16 8.40 5.44
C LYS A 22 -17.80 7.65 6.72
N GLU A 23 -17.67 6.32 6.65
CA GLU A 23 -17.22 5.53 7.80
C GLU A 23 -15.82 5.93 8.26
N MET A 24 -14.92 6.27 7.33
CA MET A 24 -13.59 6.77 7.65
C MET A 24 -13.67 8.14 8.35
N ALA A 25 -14.51 9.05 7.86
CA ALA A 25 -14.72 10.36 8.48
C ALA A 25 -15.25 10.24 9.92
N ASP A 26 -16.26 9.38 10.12
CA ASP A 26 -16.88 9.12 11.45
C ASP A 26 -15.90 8.54 12.48
N LYS A 27 -14.78 7.97 12.03
CA LYS A 27 -13.76 7.35 12.89
C LYS A 27 -12.49 8.17 13.00
N LEU A 28 -12.35 9.22 12.20
CA LEU A 28 -11.19 10.08 12.22
C LEU A 28 -11.21 10.97 13.47
N ASN A 29 -10.17 10.85 14.27
CA ASN A 29 -9.86 11.81 15.34
C ASN A 29 -8.70 12.67 14.89
N ILE A 30 -8.88 13.99 14.95
CA ILE A 30 -7.88 14.94 14.50
C ILE A 30 -7.72 16.07 15.51
N THR A 31 -6.53 16.65 15.58
CA THR A 31 -6.27 17.85 16.37
C THR A 31 -5.45 18.84 15.56
N PHE A 32 -5.68 20.13 15.77
CA PHE A 32 -4.89 21.19 15.16
C PHE A 32 -3.76 21.58 16.10
N TYR A 33 -2.54 21.49 15.59
CA TYR A 33 -1.34 21.83 16.34
C TYR A 33 -1.23 23.35 16.51
N PRO A 34 -0.81 23.85 17.68
CA PRO A 34 -0.58 25.28 17.88
C PRO A 34 0.40 25.84 16.85
N PHE A 35 0.20 27.09 16.44
CA PHE A 35 1.08 27.77 15.48
C PHE A 35 1.11 29.27 15.78
N ASP A 36 2.10 29.95 15.19
CA ASP A 36 2.25 31.40 15.26
C ASP A 36 1.61 32.02 14.01
N GLU A 37 0.50 32.74 14.18
CA GLU A 37 -0.24 33.37 13.07
C GLU A 37 0.62 34.34 12.28
N HIS A 38 1.64 34.96 12.88
CA HIS A 38 2.52 35.91 12.21
C HIS A 38 3.55 35.26 11.28
N LYS A 39 3.80 33.94 11.43
CA LYS A 39 4.74 33.18 10.61
C LYS A 39 4.08 32.44 9.45
N VAL A 40 2.75 32.49 9.36
CA VAL A 40 1.98 31.72 8.39
C VAL A 40 1.44 32.64 7.30
N SER A 41 1.53 32.20 6.04
CA SER A 41 0.97 32.97 4.92
C SER A 41 -0.55 33.06 5.01
N LYS A 42 -1.12 34.10 4.39
CA LYS A 42 -2.58 34.28 4.33
C LYS A 42 -3.28 33.07 3.69
N ASN A 43 -2.69 32.48 2.64
CA ASN A 43 -3.27 31.33 1.94
C ASN A 43 -3.32 30.09 2.84
N VAL A 44 -2.23 29.81 3.55
CA VAL A 44 -2.14 28.67 4.49
C VAL A 44 -3.14 28.83 5.63
N PHE A 45 -3.24 30.03 6.21
CA PHE A 45 -4.18 30.31 7.28
C PHE A 45 -5.64 30.17 6.83
N GLN A 46 -6.01 30.73 5.68
CA GLN A 46 -7.35 30.62 5.12
C GLN A 46 -7.72 29.16 4.79
N PHE A 47 -6.78 28.40 4.22
CA PHE A 47 -6.98 26.99 3.95
C PHE A 47 -7.21 26.19 5.23
N ARG A 48 -6.43 26.45 6.28
CA ARG A 48 -6.59 25.81 7.60
C ARG A 48 -8.01 26.00 8.13
N ILE A 49 -8.52 27.23 8.13
CA ILE A 49 -9.89 27.53 8.60
C ILE A 49 -10.92 26.76 7.76
N LYS A 50 -10.82 26.86 6.42
CA LYS A 50 -11.73 26.16 5.51
C LYS A 50 -11.72 24.64 5.70
N LEU A 51 -10.53 24.07 5.93
CA LEU A 51 -10.35 22.65 6.23
C LEU A 51 -11.02 22.27 7.55
N GLU A 52 -10.78 23.03 8.62
CA GLU A 52 -11.38 22.81 9.94
C GLU A 52 -12.91 22.82 9.89
N GLU A 53 -13.50 23.84 9.25
CA GLU A 53 -14.95 23.95 9.03
C GLU A 53 -15.51 22.77 8.22
N THR A 54 -14.78 22.35 7.17
CA THR A 54 -15.20 21.23 6.31
C THR A 54 -15.14 19.91 7.07
N LEU A 55 -14.10 19.67 7.88
CA LEU A 55 -13.99 18.48 8.73
C LEU A 55 -15.14 18.42 9.74
N LEU A 56 -15.53 19.55 10.34
CA LEU A 56 -16.70 19.63 11.23
C LEU A 56 -18.00 19.27 10.49
N LYS A 57 -18.22 19.80 9.29
CA LYS A 57 -19.39 19.45 8.45
C LYS A 57 -19.44 17.96 8.11
N LEU A 58 -18.27 17.36 7.85
CA LEU A 58 -18.11 15.93 7.59
C LEU A 58 -18.16 15.06 8.87
N LYS A 59 -18.49 15.65 10.03
CA LYS A 59 -18.61 14.96 11.34
C LYS A 59 -17.32 14.30 11.83
N VAL A 60 -16.17 14.78 11.36
CA VAL A 60 -14.88 14.36 11.89
C VAL A 60 -14.74 14.84 13.34
N ASN A 61 -14.21 13.98 14.21
CA ASN A 61 -14.01 14.35 15.61
C ASN A 61 -12.76 15.21 15.77
N ILE A 62 -12.96 16.53 15.91
CA ILE A 62 -11.87 17.48 16.17
C ILE A 62 -11.67 17.60 17.68
N VAL A 63 -10.55 17.04 18.16
CA VAL A 63 -10.16 17.06 19.57
C VAL A 63 -9.34 18.33 19.84
N PRO A 64 -9.75 19.19 20.80
CA PRO A 64 -8.95 20.34 21.21
C PRO A 64 -7.54 19.90 21.62
N TYR A 65 -6.51 20.65 21.24
CA TYR A 65 -5.11 20.24 21.39
C TYR A 65 -4.76 19.81 22.82
N GLU A 66 -5.15 20.58 23.83
CA GLU A 66 -4.91 20.25 25.23
C GLU A 66 -5.54 18.91 25.66
N ASN A 67 -6.71 18.57 25.10
CA ASN A 67 -7.41 17.31 25.36
C ASN A 67 -6.81 16.14 24.57
N ALA A 68 -6.10 16.42 23.48
CA ALA A 68 -5.39 15.43 22.69
C ALA A 68 -4.10 14.93 23.37
N LEU A 69 -3.63 15.60 24.43
CA LEU A 69 -2.40 15.24 25.14
C LEU A 69 -2.63 14.14 26.20
N GLU A 70 -1.68 13.21 26.31
CA GLU A 70 -1.52 12.25 27.40
C GLU A 70 -0.23 12.51 28.17
N ILE A 71 -0.26 12.20 29.47
CA ILE A 71 0.94 12.21 30.31
C ILE A 71 1.69 10.90 30.08
N VAL A 72 2.93 10.99 29.62
CA VAL A 72 3.79 9.84 29.39
C VAL A 72 4.36 9.36 30.73
N PRO A 73 4.14 8.08 31.11
CA PRO A 73 4.73 7.52 32.33
C PRO A 73 6.25 7.61 32.33
N ILE A 74 6.84 7.92 33.49
CA ILE A 74 8.29 8.12 33.67
C ILE A 74 9.09 6.89 33.19
N HIS A 75 8.62 5.67 33.45
CA HIS A 75 9.32 4.45 33.00
C HIS A 75 9.45 4.39 31.47
N LYS A 76 8.47 4.89 30.70
CA LYS A 76 8.55 4.94 29.23
C LYS A 76 9.55 6.00 28.76
N ILE A 77 9.65 7.11 29.49
CA ILE A 77 10.64 8.16 29.24
C ILE A 77 12.05 7.61 29.47
N LEU A 78 12.30 6.99 30.62
CA LEU A 78 13.59 6.37 30.96
C LEU A 78 13.98 5.28 29.95
N HIS A 79 13.04 4.44 29.53
CA HIS A 79 13.29 3.42 28.51
C HIS A 79 13.70 4.04 27.16
N ARG A 80 13.11 5.17 26.75
CA ARG A 80 13.53 5.88 25.53
C ARG A 80 14.92 6.47 25.65
N ILE A 81 15.24 7.09 26.79
CA ILE A 81 16.57 7.63 27.05
C ILE A 81 17.62 6.51 26.99
N GLY A 82 17.34 5.38 27.65
CA GLY A 82 18.19 4.19 27.59
C GLY A 82 18.40 3.69 26.16
N ARG A 83 17.37 3.68 25.30
CA ARG A 83 17.51 3.33 23.88
C ARG A 83 18.37 4.31 23.10
N ILE A 84 18.28 5.61 23.37
CA ILE A 84 19.12 6.63 22.72
C ILE A 84 20.58 6.44 23.14
N ILE A 85 20.83 6.26 24.44
CA ILE A 85 22.17 6.00 24.98
C ILE A 85 22.75 4.73 24.36
N PHE A 86 21.99 3.63 24.33
CA PHE A 86 22.44 2.37 23.74
C PHE A 86 22.71 2.49 22.24
N ALA A 87 21.88 3.23 21.49
CA ALA A 87 22.10 3.49 20.07
C ALA A 87 23.41 4.28 19.84
N ASN A 88 23.66 5.31 20.66
CA ASN A 88 24.91 6.08 20.59
C ASN A 88 26.13 5.24 20.97
N ILE A 89 26.05 4.43 22.03
CA ILE A 89 27.13 3.51 22.43
C ILE A 89 27.46 2.54 21.28
N ARG A 90 26.44 1.93 20.67
CA ARG A 90 26.60 1.03 19.53
C ARG A 90 27.27 1.72 18.35
N TYR A 91 26.86 2.96 18.03
CA TYR A 91 27.48 3.77 16.99
C TYR A 91 28.99 3.99 17.27
N PHE A 92 29.35 4.41 18.48
CA PHE A 92 30.76 4.62 18.86
C PHE A 92 31.60 3.34 18.78
N PHE A 93 31.05 2.19 19.18
CA PHE A 93 31.77 0.90 19.07
C PHE A 93 31.90 0.39 17.64
N ARG A 94 31.02 0.79 16.71
CA ARG A 94 31.05 0.38 15.29
C ARG A 94 31.85 1.31 14.39
N LEU A 95 32.04 2.57 14.80
CA LEU A 95 32.86 3.56 14.11
C LEU A 95 34.23 3.06 13.61
N PRO A 96 34.98 2.21 14.35
CA PRO A 96 36.27 1.70 13.90
C PRO A 96 36.18 0.60 12.83
N PHE A 97 35.02 -0.06 12.70
CA PHE A 97 34.86 -1.30 11.94
C PHE A 97 33.96 -1.17 10.71
N ASP A 98 33.13 -0.13 10.62
CA ASP A 98 32.15 0.01 9.54
C ASP A 98 31.94 1.49 9.16
N LYS A 99 32.80 1.99 8.27
CA LYS A 99 32.77 3.38 7.76
C LYS A 99 31.53 3.69 6.91
N ASP A 100 30.82 2.68 6.42
CA ASP A 100 29.61 2.81 5.60
C ASP A 100 28.32 2.62 6.42
N SER A 101 28.43 2.48 7.74
CA SER A 101 27.27 2.26 8.59
C SER A 101 26.30 3.45 8.53
N ALA A 102 25.08 3.21 8.04
CA ALA A 102 23.97 4.16 8.05
C ALA A 102 23.42 4.47 9.47
N GLU A 103 24.19 4.16 10.52
CA GLU A 103 23.88 4.51 11.91
C GLU A 103 24.39 5.94 12.15
N CYS A 104 23.56 6.81 12.72
CA CYS A 104 23.94 8.18 13.03
C CYS A 104 23.94 8.39 14.54
N ALA A 105 24.92 9.15 15.05
CA ALA A 105 24.86 9.66 16.41
C ALA A 105 23.58 10.48 16.60
N ILE A 106 22.79 10.12 17.60
CA ILE A 106 21.60 10.84 18.01
C ILE A 106 22.05 12.00 18.91
N PRO A 107 21.80 13.26 18.54
CA PRO A 107 22.28 14.43 19.27
C PRO A 107 21.66 14.50 20.66
N TRP A 108 22.37 15.11 21.61
CA TRP A 108 21.88 15.27 22.99
C TRP A 108 20.57 16.10 23.07
N SER A 109 20.36 17.02 22.12
CA SER A 109 19.10 17.76 21.95
C SER A 109 17.89 16.86 21.63
N ALA A 110 18.09 15.61 21.17
CA ALA A 110 17.01 14.64 21.03
C ALA A 110 16.51 14.10 22.38
N ILE A 111 17.37 14.10 23.41
CA ILE A 111 17.01 13.65 24.76
C ILE A 111 16.05 14.65 25.40
N THR A 112 16.25 15.95 25.22
CA THR A 112 15.32 16.97 25.74
C THR A 112 13.93 16.81 25.12
N ASN A 113 13.84 16.49 23.82
CA ASN A 113 12.57 16.13 23.17
C ASN A 113 11.96 14.81 23.69
N SER A 114 12.81 13.86 24.10
CA SER A 114 12.38 12.55 24.61
C SER A 114 11.89 12.60 26.07
N VAL A 115 12.31 13.60 26.84
CA VAL A 115 11.93 13.85 28.25
C VAL A 115 10.57 14.54 28.39
N GLN A 116 9.95 14.95 27.28
CA GLN A 116 8.67 15.65 27.33
C GLN A 116 7.55 14.78 27.92
N HIS A 117 6.92 15.31 28.98
CA HIS A 117 5.87 14.62 29.73
C HIS A 117 4.52 14.57 29.05
N LYS A 118 4.21 15.51 28.15
CA LYS A 118 2.95 15.55 27.40
C LYS A 118 3.18 15.19 25.94
N ARG A 119 2.38 14.27 25.41
CA ARG A 119 2.41 13.84 24.01
C ARG A 119 1.00 13.62 23.48
N ILE A 120 0.82 13.77 22.17
CA ILE A 120 -0.46 13.54 21.52
C ILE A 120 -0.81 12.05 21.58
N LYS A 121 -2.01 11.76 22.06
CA LYS A 121 -2.57 10.42 22.23
C LYS A 121 -2.52 9.62 20.93
N ARG A 122 -2.37 8.31 21.09
CA ARG A 122 -2.47 7.35 19.98
C ARG A 122 -3.85 7.43 19.32
N GLY A 123 -3.87 7.33 17.99
CA GLY A 123 -5.13 7.35 17.21
C GLY A 123 -5.68 8.75 16.92
N ILE A 124 -5.04 9.82 17.40
CA ILE A 124 -5.36 11.21 17.04
C ILE A 124 -4.32 11.70 16.04
N SER A 125 -4.76 12.01 14.82
CA SER A 125 -3.92 12.61 13.78
C SER A 125 -3.78 14.12 13.99
N VAL A 126 -2.74 14.72 13.43
CA VAL A 126 -2.35 16.09 13.75
C VAL A 126 -2.23 16.92 12.49
N VAL A 127 -2.89 18.08 12.46
CA VAL A 127 -2.73 19.08 11.40
C VAL A 127 -1.82 20.19 11.89
N ALA A 128 -0.67 20.35 11.25
CA ALA A 128 0.31 21.38 11.51
C ALA A 128 0.24 22.47 10.42
N THR A 129 0.29 23.73 10.83
CA THR A 129 0.07 24.88 9.95
C THR A 129 1.34 25.69 9.82
N GLY A 130 1.89 25.76 8.61
CA GLY A 130 3.15 26.45 8.34
C GLY A 130 4.39 25.63 8.70
N ASP A 131 5.52 26.32 8.72
CA ASP A 131 6.81 25.74 9.09
C ASP A 131 7.10 25.93 10.59
N TYR A 132 7.81 24.98 11.18
CA TYR A 132 8.16 24.94 12.59
C TYR A 132 9.65 24.77 12.75
N ASP A 133 10.22 25.34 13.81
CA ASP A 133 11.58 25.02 14.24
C ASP A 133 11.68 23.57 14.69
N ASP A 134 12.88 22.97 14.60
CA ASP A 134 13.10 21.54 14.88
C ASP A 134 12.44 21.08 16.19
N HIS A 135 12.71 21.75 17.30
CA HIS A 135 12.20 21.38 18.62
C HIS A 135 10.67 21.50 18.79
N LEU A 136 9.98 22.12 17.84
CA LEU A 136 8.53 22.32 17.83
C LEU A 136 7.79 21.42 16.83
N LEU A 137 8.50 20.60 16.05
CA LEU A 137 7.86 19.72 15.07
C LEU A 137 6.84 18.78 15.74
N PRO A 138 5.61 18.65 15.18
CA PRO A 138 4.56 17.79 15.73
C PRO A 138 5.02 16.34 15.91
N MET A 139 5.90 15.87 15.03
CA MET A 139 6.52 14.55 15.12
C MET A 139 7.12 14.30 16.52
N GLY A 140 7.82 15.29 17.09
CA GLY A 140 8.40 15.17 18.43
C GLY A 140 7.37 14.96 19.54
N LYS A 141 6.13 15.43 19.32
CA LYS A 141 5.02 15.42 20.29
C LYS A 141 4.09 14.21 20.15
N THR A 142 4.13 13.45 19.06
CA THR A 142 3.17 12.34 18.85
C THR A 142 3.61 11.04 19.53
N SER A 143 2.69 10.32 20.20
CA SER A 143 3.02 9.06 20.89
C SER A 143 3.19 7.84 19.99
N SER A 144 2.60 7.83 18.79
CA SER A 144 2.69 6.74 17.81
C SER A 144 2.54 7.24 16.37
N PHE A 145 3.53 6.99 15.52
CA PHE A 145 3.45 7.32 14.08
C PHE A 145 2.79 6.22 13.24
N VAL A 146 2.46 5.10 13.87
CA VAL A 146 1.76 3.99 13.19
C VAL A 146 0.25 4.22 13.23
N GLU A 147 -0.23 4.88 14.29
CA GLU A 147 -1.65 5.07 14.60
C GLU A 147 -2.09 6.53 14.46
N SER A 148 -1.16 7.46 14.35
CA SER A 148 -1.42 8.88 14.12
C SER A 148 -0.64 9.36 12.91
N SER A 149 -1.30 10.10 12.04
CA SER A 149 -0.69 10.74 10.88
C SER A 149 -0.41 12.21 11.21
N VAL A 150 0.73 12.72 10.76
CA VAL A 150 1.02 14.16 10.74
C VAL A 150 0.67 14.68 9.34
N ILE A 151 -0.09 15.77 9.29
CA ILE A 151 -0.49 16.47 8.07
C ILE A 151 0.06 17.89 8.18
N THR A 152 0.81 18.37 7.21
CA THR A 152 1.37 19.74 7.23
C THR A 152 0.80 20.57 6.10
N ILE A 153 0.27 21.75 6.43
CA ILE A 153 -0.23 22.73 5.47
C ILE A 153 0.87 23.76 5.22
N LEU A 154 1.26 23.94 3.96
CA LEU A 154 2.35 24.83 3.52
C LEU A 154 1.93 25.61 2.28
N ASP A 155 2.67 26.65 1.93
CA ASP A 155 2.50 27.29 0.63
C ASP A 155 2.92 26.35 -0.51
N LEU A 156 2.24 26.47 -1.65
CA LEU A 156 2.59 25.75 -2.88
C LEU A 156 3.99 26.19 -3.35
N PRO A 157 4.95 25.26 -3.53
CA PRO A 157 6.27 25.61 -4.05
C PRO A 157 6.16 26.24 -5.44
N GLN A 158 6.89 27.33 -5.69
CA GLN A 158 6.72 28.15 -6.91
C GLN A 158 7.04 27.40 -8.21
N HIS A 159 7.93 26.41 -8.15
CA HIS A 159 8.32 25.59 -9.31
C HIS A 159 7.31 24.47 -9.63
N ILE A 160 6.33 24.21 -8.75
CA ILE A 160 5.35 23.13 -8.90
C ILE A 160 4.04 23.64 -9.48
N ASN A 161 3.58 23.03 -10.57
CA ASN A 161 2.27 23.27 -11.19
C ASN A 161 1.72 21.97 -11.83
N THR A 162 0.62 22.06 -12.61
CA THR A 162 -0.05 20.87 -13.20
C THR A 162 0.73 20.23 -14.34
N GLU A 163 1.62 20.98 -14.99
CA GLU A 163 2.46 20.51 -16.12
C GLU A 163 3.85 20.09 -15.66
N THR A 164 4.13 20.19 -14.35
CA THR A 164 5.43 19.77 -13.80
C THR A 164 5.61 18.26 -13.97
N GLU A 165 6.81 17.86 -14.36
CA GLU A 165 7.15 16.45 -14.59
C GLU A 165 7.08 15.62 -13.29
N PHE A 166 6.78 14.32 -13.44
CA PHE A 166 6.63 13.40 -12.32
C PHE A 166 7.82 13.42 -11.36
N HIS A 167 9.05 13.42 -11.91
CA HIS A 167 10.27 13.38 -11.11
C HIS A 167 10.46 14.63 -10.25
N GLU A 168 10.05 15.80 -10.73
CA GLU A 168 10.17 17.05 -9.99
C GLU A 168 9.14 17.16 -8.87
N HIS A 169 7.91 16.73 -9.12
CA HIS A 169 6.89 16.52 -8.08
C HIS A 169 7.38 15.55 -7.01
N PHE A 170 7.91 14.42 -7.45
CA PHE A 170 8.37 13.36 -6.58
C PHE A 170 9.53 13.81 -5.69
N ASP A 171 10.53 14.48 -6.26
CA ASP A 171 11.69 15.00 -5.54
C ASP A 171 11.30 16.07 -4.52
N THR A 172 10.40 16.96 -4.91
CA THR A 172 9.83 17.99 -4.02
C THR A 172 9.04 17.36 -2.88
N ALA A 173 8.19 16.37 -3.16
CA ALA A 173 7.43 15.67 -2.13
C ALA A 173 8.35 14.98 -1.12
N MET A 174 9.38 14.27 -1.59
CA MET A 174 10.35 13.59 -0.73
C MET A 174 11.14 14.57 0.13
N TYR A 175 11.53 15.73 -0.42
CA TYR A 175 12.14 16.81 0.34
C TYR A 175 11.21 17.27 1.47
N LEU A 176 9.95 17.59 1.16
CA LEU A 176 8.99 18.11 2.14
C LEU A 176 8.66 17.08 3.23
N PHE A 177 8.49 15.80 2.89
CA PHE A 177 8.27 14.75 3.91
C PHE A 177 9.44 14.62 4.88
N ALA A 178 10.67 14.61 4.37
CA ALA A 178 11.87 14.49 5.20
C ALA A 178 12.12 15.76 6.03
N HIS A 179 11.88 16.94 5.44
CA HIS A 179 12.05 18.22 6.09
C HIS A 179 11.04 18.44 7.22
N HIS A 180 9.75 18.20 6.97
CA HIS A 180 8.69 18.45 7.97
C HIS A 180 8.33 17.24 8.83
N MET A 181 8.95 16.08 8.57
CA MET A 181 8.67 14.83 9.29
C MET A 181 7.18 14.50 9.34
N THR A 182 6.55 14.50 8.17
CA THR A 182 5.10 14.42 8.02
C THR A 182 4.69 13.30 7.08
N ASN A 183 3.43 12.88 7.18
CA ASN A 183 2.87 11.80 6.36
C ASN A 183 2.15 12.33 5.11
N ILE A 184 1.56 13.52 5.23
CA ILE A 184 0.79 14.17 4.18
C ILE A 184 1.18 15.65 4.14
N ILE A 185 1.45 16.17 2.94
CA ILE A 185 1.63 17.61 2.72
C ILE A 185 0.39 18.12 1.97
N LEU A 186 -0.17 19.21 2.48
CA LEU A 186 -1.18 20.02 1.80
C LEU A 186 -0.52 21.33 1.40
N ALA A 187 -0.12 21.44 0.13
CA ALA A 187 0.55 22.64 -0.38
C ALA A 187 -0.47 23.55 -1.08
N VAL A 188 -0.59 24.81 -0.66
CA VAL A 188 -1.75 25.65 -0.99
C VAL A 188 -1.34 26.97 -1.63
N SER A 189 -2.18 27.45 -2.54
CA SER A 189 -2.07 28.76 -3.18
C SER A 189 -3.36 29.55 -2.95
N SER A 190 -3.53 30.68 -3.63
CA SER A 190 -4.78 31.46 -3.55
C SER A 190 -5.98 30.78 -4.21
N THR A 191 -5.77 29.83 -5.14
CA THR A 191 -6.85 29.22 -5.94
C THR A 191 -6.83 27.70 -5.98
N LYS A 192 -5.70 27.08 -5.64
CA LYS A 192 -5.49 25.62 -5.75
C LYS A 192 -4.80 25.06 -4.53
N TRP A 193 -4.95 23.76 -4.32
CA TRP A 193 -4.18 23.00 -3.34
C TRP A 193 -3.73 21.64 -3.90
N LEU A 194 -2.57 21.19 -3.43
CA LEU A 194 -1.90 19.97 -3.83
C LEU A 194 -1.82 19.04 -2.62
N LEU A 195 -2.13 17.76 -2.83
CA LEU A 195 -1.97 16.73 -1.82
C LEU A 195 -0.79 15.84 -2.20
N TYR A 196 0.28 15.87 -1.41
CA TYR A 196 1.31 14.82 -1.48
C TYR A 196 1.10 13.80 -0.36
N ASN A 197 1.22 12.53 -0.70
CA ASN A 197 1.51 11.44 0.23
C ASN A 197 2.65 10.57 -0.33
N PHE A 198 3.02 9.51 0.37
CA PHE A 198 4.06 8.58 -0.07
C PHE A 198 3.69 7.70 -1.28
N ASN A 199 2.47 7.81 -1.85
CA ASN A 199 2.04 7.04 -3.03
C ASN A 199 2.53 7.63 -4.37
N ALA A 200 3.46 8.61 -4.36
CA ALA A 200 4.00 9.30 -5.54
C ALA A 200 2.98 10.04 -6.45
N SER A 201 1.68 9.96 -6.16
CA SER A 201 0.65 10.77 -6.82
C SER A 201 0.61 12.20 -6.25
N HIS A 202 0.27 13.14 -7.12
CA HIS A 202 0.33 14.57 -6.86
C HIS A 202 -0.91 15.31 -7.42
N PRO A 203 -2.13 14.96 -6.97
CA PRO A 203 -3.33 15.63 -7.44
C PRO A 203 -3.38 17.09 -6.99
N ILE A 204 -3.70 17.97 -7.94
CA ILE A 204 -3.93 19.40 -7.71
C ILE A 204 -5.42 19.67 -7.89
N TYR A 205 -6.05 20.24 -6.86
CA TYR A 205 -7.46 20.56 -6.83
C TYR A 205 -7.68 22.06 -6.82
N SER A 206 -8.84 22.49 -7.32
CA SER A 206 -9.35 23.84 -7.10
C SER A 206 -9.78 24.00 -5.63
N LEU A 207 -9.57 25.18 -5.07
CA LEU A 207 -10.10 25.53 -3.75
C LEU A 207 -11.60 25.78 -3.77
N ASP A 208 -12.15 26.24 -4.89
CA ASP A 208 -13.54 26.70 -4.98
C ASP A 208 -14.50 25.64 -5.52
N GLN A 209 -13.96 24.55 -6.09
CA GLN A 209 -14.75 23.46 -6.64
C GLN A 209 -14.57 22.18 -5.83
N ASP A 210 -15.68 21.53 -5.51
CA ASP A 210 -15.72 20.19 -4.90
C ASP A 210 -14.83 20.01 -3.66
N PHE A 211 -14.55 21.09 -2.91
CA PHE A 211 -13.63 21.06 -1.77
C PHE A 211 -14.03 19.99 -0.75
N GLU A 212 -15.30 19.98 -0.33
CA GLU A 212 -15.83 18.98 0.62
C GLU A 212 -15.72 17.55 0.08
N LYS A 213 -16.07 17.32 -1.19
CA LYS A 213 -15.92 16.02 -1.86
C LYS A 213 -14.44 15.58 -1.87
N ASN A 214 -13.52 16.48 -2.22
CA ASN A 214 -12.09 16.20 -2.27
C ASN A 214 -11.52 15.90 -0.87
N ILE A 215 -11.95 16.60 0.17
CA ILE A 215 -11.57 16.27 1.56
C ILE A 215 -12.09 14.88 1.93
N LEU A 216 -13.37 14.59 1.66
CA LEU A 216 -14.01 13.33 2.02
C LEU A 216 -13.41 12.13 1.27
N HIS A 217 -13.19 12.24 -0.04
CA HIS A 217 -12.77 11.11 -0.88
C HIS A 217 -11.25 11.00 -1.05
N ALA A 218 -10.49 12.10 -0.91
CA ALA A 218 -9.06 12.10 -1.12
C ALA A 218 -8.22 12.23 0.16
N LEU A 219 -8.56 13.17 1.05
CA LEU A 219 -7.75 13.44 2.24
C LEU A 219 -8.06 12.47 3.38
N ILE A 220 -9.31 12.39 3.80
CA ILE A 220 -9.73 11.56 4.94
C ILE A 220 -9.28 10.09 4.78
N PRO A 221 -9.45 9.44 3.62
CA PRO A 221 -9.01 8.06 3.44
C PRO A 221 -7.50 7.87 3.61
N LYS A 222 -6.68 8.85 3.21
CA LYS A 222 -5.22 8.80 3.38
C LYS A 222 -4.81 8.93 4.85
N ILE A 223 -5.57 9.69 5.64
CA ILE A 223 -5.32 9.85 7.08
C ILE A 223 -5.72 8.57 7.83
N VAL A 224 -6.90 8.01 7.55
CA VAL A 224 -7.48 6.86 8.27
C VAL A 224 -6.86 5.53 7.85
N ALA A 225 -6.42 5.41 6.60
CA ALA A 225 -5.71 4.26 6.05
C ALA A 225 -4.25 4.63 5.72
N PRO A 226 -3.39 4.84 6.74
CA PRO A 226 -1.99 5.16 6.52
C PRO A 226 -1.23 3.94 5.98
N ILE A 227 -0.07 4.20 5.39
CA ILE A 227 0.82 3.15 4.91
C ILE A 227 1.29 2.29 6.09
N ARG A 228 1.05 0.98 5.99
CA ARG A 228 1.42 0.00 7.03
C ARG A 228 2.03 -1.25 6.39
N PRO A 229 3.32 -1.21 6.03
CA PRO A 229 4.00 -2.40 5.52
C PRO A 229 3.84 -3.58 6.48
N CYS A 230 3.65 -4.76 5.90
CA CYS A 230 3.66 -6.01 6.65
C CYS A 230 4.99 -6.16 7.38
N ARG A 231 4.91 -6.44 8.68
CA ARG A 231 6.06 -6.74 9.51
C ARG A 231 6.51 -8.17 9.25
N PHE A 232 7.80 -8.42 9.42
CA PHE A 232 8.35 -9.76 9.32
C PHE A 232 7.67 -10.75 10.29
N SER A 233 7.24 -10.28 11.46
CA SER A 233 6.49 -11.07 12.45
C SER A 233 5.06 -11.47 12.03
N GLU A 234 4.54 -10.91 10.95
CA GLU A 234 3.23 -11.28 10.39
C GLU A 234 3.33 -12.46 9.41
N PHE A 235 4.54 -12.93 9.11
CA PHE A 235 4.77 -14.08 8.24
C PHE A 235 5.14 -15.32 9.05
N THR A 236 4.63 -16.45 8.61
CA THR A 236 5.23 -17.76 8.90
C THR A 236 6.48 -17.89 8.02
N ILE A 237 7.65 -17.96 8.66
CA ILE A 237 8.91 -18.15 7.94
C ILE A 237 9.11 -19.64 7.70
N GLU A 238 9.13 -20.01 6.43
CA GLU A 238 9.33 -21.39 6.04
C GLU A 238 10.78 -21.83 6.31
N HIS A 239 10.94 -23.05 6.82
CA HIS A 239 12.26 -23.62 7.08
C HIS A 239 12.97 -24.05 5.79
N THR A 240 12.21 -24.29 4.72
CA THR A 240 12.72 -24.69 3.41
C THR A 240 12.94 -23.47 2.54
N SER A 241 14.16 -23.32 2.01
CA SER A 241 14.45 -22.37 0.94
C SER A 241 13.95 -22.89 -0.40
N PHE A 242 13.60 -21.98 -1.32
CA PHE A 242 13.25 -22.37 -2.69
C PHE A 242 14.50 -22.43 -3.58
N ASP A 243 14.54 -23.38 -4.51
CA ASP A 243 15.59 -23.44 -5.53
C ASP A 243 15.14 -22.67 -6.77
N ARG A 244 15.90 -21.65 -7.16
CA ARG A 244 15.57 -20.86 -8.36
C ARG A 244 15.82 -21.65 -9.66
N HIS A 245 16.56 -22.74 -9.61
CA HIS A 245 16.94 -23.55 -10.76
C HIS A 245 16.09 -24.81 -10.92
N ASP A 246 15.16 -25.09 -10.00
CA ASP A 246 14.25 -26.22 -10.18
C ASP A 246 13.21 -25.93 -11.27
N ASP A 247 12.59 -26.99 -11.80
CA ASP A 247 11.63 -26.92 -12.91
C ASP A 247 10.40 -26.05 -12.59
N THR A 248 10.11 -25.84 -11.30
CA THR A 248 8.94 -25.06 -10.85
C THR A 248 9.25 -23.57 -10.81
N HIS A 249 10.46 -23.17 -10.43
CA HIS A 249 10.84 -21.76 -10.23
C HIS A 249 11.57 -21.18 -11.43
N LEU A 250 12.38 -21.97 -12.14
CA LEU A 250 13.23 -21.50 -13.25
C LEU A 250 12.43 -20.73 -14.31
N PRO A 251 11.26 -21.19 -14.79
CA PRO A 251 10.50 -20.44 -15.81
C PRO A 251 10.02 -19.06 -15.33
N LEU A 252 9.68 -18.94 -14.04
CA LEU A 252 9.25 -17.68 -13.44
C LEU A 252 10.42 -16.72 -13.25
N VAL A 253 11.58 -17.24 -12.83
CA VAL A 253 12.82 -16.48 -12.67
C VAL A 253 13.32 -15.96 -14.01
N GLU A 254 13.31 -16.79 -15.06
CA GLU A 254 13.69 -16.36 -16.40
C GLU A 254 12.80 -15.25 -16.93
N ASP A 255 11.50 -15.30 -16.66
CA ASP A 255 10.58 -14.24 -17.08
C ASP A 255 10.88 -12.91 -16.37
N PHE A 256 11.25 -12.93 -15.09
CA PHE A 256 11.75 -11.73 -14.41
C PHE A 256 13.01 -11.17 -15.08
N ILE A 257 13.97 -12.02 -15.43
CA ILE A 257 15.24 -11.59 -16.03
C ILE A 257 14.99 -11.00 -17.43
N LYS A 258 14.22 -11.71 -18.27
CA LYS A 258 13.92 -11.30 -19.65
C LYS A 258 13.06 -10.05 -19.70
N SER A 259 12.05 -9.93 -18.84
CA SER A 259 11.19 -8.75 -18.76
C SER A 259 11.92 -7.51 -18.24
N GLY A 260 12.98 -7.68 -17.45
CA GLY A 260 13.73 -6.57 -16.87
C GLY A 260 14.23 -5.55 -17.91
N GLN A 261 14.76 -6.02 -19.05
CA GLN A 261 15.20 -5.15 -20.13
C GLN A 261 14.04 -4.41 -20.79
N LEU A 262 12.96 -5.12 -21.12
CA LEU A 262 11.78 -4.54 -21.75
C LEU A 262 11.13 -3.47 -20.87
N LEU A 263 11.01 -3.75 -19.57
CA LEU A 263 10.38 -2.84 -18.61
C LEU A 263 11.27 -1.64 -18.27
N GLU A 264 12.60 -1.75 -18.35
CA GLU A 264 13.52 -0.61 -18.23
C GLU A 264 13.23 0.43 -19.33
N GLU A 265 13.04 -0.02 -20.57
CA GLU A 265 12.79 0.84 -21.73
C GLU A 265 11.48 1.64 -21.62
N THR A 266 10.51 1.13 -20.84
CA THR A 266 9.23 1.83 -20.60
C THR A 266 9.36 3.05 -19.68
N ASN A 267 10.44 3.16 -18.91
CA ASN A 267 10.64 4.17 -17.86
C ASN A 267 9.55 4.21 -16.76
N LEU A 268 8.70 3.17 -16.62
CA LEU A 268 7.64 3.11 -15.61
C LEU A 268 8.12 2.70 -14.21
N TYR A 269 9.37 2.22 -14.10
CA TYR A 269 9.95 1.72 -12.85
C TYR A 269 11.19 2.53 -12.47
N PRO A 270 11.01 3.76 -11.93
CA PRO A 270 12.13 4.61 -11.61
C PRO A 270 13.00 3.97 -10.52
N LYS A 271 14.30 4.29 -10.57
CA LYS A 271 15.25 3.84 -9.54
C LYS A 271 14.77 4.32 -8.16
N GLY A 272 14.70 3.40 -7.20
CA GLY A 272 14.32 3.72 -5.83
C GLY A 272 15.28 4.73 -5.20
N LYS A 273 14.78 5.55 -4.28
CA LYS A 273 15.61 6.44 -3.46
C LYS A 273 16.00 5.76 -2.16
N LYS A 274 17.27 5.90 -1.76
CA LYS A 274 17.72 5.41 -0.46
C LYS A 274 17.28 6.41 0.61
N ILE A 275 16.85 5.91 1.75
CA ILE A 275 16.32 6.76 2.84
C ILE A 275 17.42 7.67 3.41
N HIS A 276 18.69 7.25 3.37
CA HIS A 276 19.79 8.08 3.85
C HIS A 276 20.08 9.30 2.98
N ASP A 277 19.67 9.26 1.70
CA ASP A 277 19.85 10.37 0.75
C ASP A 277 18.76 11.44 0.93
N LEU A 278 17.76 11.20 1.78
CA LEU A 278 16.70 12.16 2.03
C LEU A 278 17.19 13.32 2.92
N PRO A 279 16.74 14.55 2.65
CA PRO A 279 17.20 15.77 3.31
C PRO A 279 16.54 15.97 4.68
N PHE A 280 16.74 15.01 5.59
CA PHE A 280 16.32 15.17 6.99
C PHE A 280 17.07 16.32 7.64
N ARG A 281 16.37 17.15 8.42
CA ARG A 281 16.97 18.32 9.10
C ARG A 281 18.15 17.97 10.00
N ASN A 282 18.09 16.81 10.64
CA ASN A 282 19.14 16.32 11.52
C ASN A 282 19.12 14.78 11.65
N SER A 283 20.15 14.22 12.29
CA SER A 283 20.30 12.77 12.47
C SER A 283 19.21 12.14 13.35
N PHE A 284 18.60 12.89 14.27
CA PHE A 284 17.49 12.39 15.08
C PHE A 284 16.25 12.13 14.24
N TYR A 285 15.89 13.07 13.35
CA TYR A 285 14.76 12.88 12.44
C TYR A 285 15.01 11.79 11.41
N ARG A 286 16.25 11.68 10.91
CA ARG A 286 16.65 10.53 10.09
C ARG A 286 16.44 9.20 10.83
N TRP A 287 16.81 9.13 12.11
CA TRP A 287 16.60 7.94 12.94
C TRP A 287 15.12 7.62 13.15
N ILE A 288 14.27 8.63 13.42
CA ILE A 288 12.81 8.46 13.51
C ILE A 288 12.24 7.97 12.18
N GLY A 289 12.63 8.59 11.05
CA GLY A 289 12.18 8.20 9.72
C GLY A 289 12.52 6.74 9.40
N LYS A 290 13.74 6.31 9.76
CA LYS A 290 14.16 4.90 9.64
C LYS A 290 13.25 3.97 10.45
N ILE A 291 12.91 4.32 11.69
CA ILE A 291 11.98 3.52 12.51
C ILE A 291 10.58 3.47 11.89
N HIS A 292 10.09 4.60 11.38
CA HIS A 292 8.77 4.70 10.77
C HIS A 292 8.62 3.80 9.54
N LEU A 293 9.68 3.71 8.73
CA LEU A 293 9.74 2.86 7.54
C LEU A 293 10.22 1.43 7.85
N ASP A 294 10.01 0.93 9.07
CA ASP A 294 10.40 -0.42 9.52
C ASP A 294 11.87 -0.77 9.23
N ASN A 295 12.77 0.20 9.40
CA ASN A 295 14.20 0.12 9.12
C ASN A 295 14.55 -0.31 7.69
N ARG A 296 13.66 -0.05 6.73
CA ARG A 296 13.97 -0.23 5.30
C ARG A 296 15.08 0.74 4.90
N ASN A 297 15.90 0.32 3.94
CA ASN A 297 17.03 1.11 3.44
C ASN A 297 16.67 1.97 2.22
N GLY A 298 15.53 1.71 1.57
CA GLY A 298 15.05 2.50 0.44
C GLY A 298 13.56 2.32 0.20
N MET A 299 12.99 3.23 -0.61
CA MET A 299 11.62 3.17 -1.09
C MET A 299 11.63 2.67 -2.53
N SER A 300 10.88 1.61 -2.81
CA SER A 300 10.71 1.07 -4.17
C SER A 300 9.38 1.54 -4.75
N TYR A 301 9.40 1.97 -6.00
CA TYR A 301 8.22 2.42 -6.72
C TYR A 301 7.70 1.31 -7.62
N GLY A 302 6.46 0.89 -7.37
CA GLY A 302 5.86 -0.24 -8.06
C GLY A 302 6.39 -1.58 -7.56
N PHE A 303 5.79 -2.65 -8.06
CA PHE A 303 6.26 -4.01 -7.84
C PHE A 303 6.05 -4.85 -9.10
N LEU A 304 6.84 -5.91 -9.21
CA LEU A 304 6.66 -6.99 -10.16
C LEU A 304 6.52 -8.30 -9.37
N ALA A 305 5.55 -9.12 -9.75
CA ALA A 305 5.33 -10.42 -9.15
C ALA A 305 4.93 -11.45 -10.21
N ARG A 306 5.32 -12.71 -9.98
CA ARG A 306 4.89 -13.89 -10.73
C ARG A 306 4.16 -14.83 -9.80
N GLN A 307 2.85 -14.94 -9.99
CA GLN A 307 2.04 -15.98 -9.37
C GLN A 307 2.38 -17.34 -9.98
N PHE A 308 2.55 -18.34 -9.13
CA PHE A 308 2.79 -19.72 -9.55
C PHE A 308 1.53 -20.32 -10.18
N PRO A 309 1.67 -21.35 -11.02
CA PRO A 309 0.53 -22.13 -11.50
C PRO A 309 -0.34 -22.60 -10.35
N ILE A 310 -1.66 -22.50 -10.52
CA ILE A 310 -2.62 -22.81 -9.46
C ILE A 310 -3.29 -24.16 -9.71
N VAL A 311 -3.69 -24.81 -8.62
CA VAL A 311 -4.61 -25.93 -8.65
C VAL A 311 -5.99 -25.40 -8.23
N PRO A 312 -6.96 -25.28 -9.15
CA PRO A 312 -8.30 -24.82 -8.82
C PRO A 312 -8.94 -25.73 -7.77
N SER A 313 -9.63 -25.14 -6.80
CA SER A 313 -10.34 -25.91 -5.79
C SER A 313 -11.52 -26.65 -6.39
N ARG A 314 -11.79 -27.86 -5.88
CA ARG A 314 -13.04 -28.57 -6.20
C ARG A 314 -14.23 -27.74 -5.71
N VAL A 315 -15.15 -27.48 -6.63
CA VAL A 315 -16.41 -26.79 -6.36
C VAL A 315 -17.49 -27.81 -6.03
N PHE A 316 -18.24 -27.53 -4.97
CA PHE A 316 -19.39 -28.28 -4.47
C PHE A 316 -20.65 -27.46 -4.73
N SER A 317 -21.76 -28.14 -5.06
CA SER A 317 -23.08 -27.51 -4.98
C SER A 317 -23.40 -27.16 -3.52
N ILE A 318 -24.32 -26.22 -3.31
CA ILE A 318 -24.70 -25.85 -1.93
C ILE A 318 -25.32 -27.02 -1.16
N GLN A 319 -26.07 -27.90 -1.82
CA GLN A 319 -26.64 -29.12 -1.20
C GLN A 319 -25.53 -30.08 -0.77
N GLU A 320 -24.58 -30.39 -1.66
CA GLU A 320 -23.44 -31.27 -1.35
C GLU A 320 -22.61 -30.69 -0.18
N ALA A 321 -22.39 -29.37 -0.17
CA ALA A 321 -21.67 -28.70 0.90
C ALA A 321 -22.41 -28.76 2.25
N LYS A 322 -23.74 -28.57 2.25
CA LYS A 322 -24.58 -28.67 3.46
C LYS A 322 -24.57 -30.07 4.05
N GLU A 323 -24.59 -31.10 3.21
CA GLU A 323 -24.51 -32.49 3.67
C GLU A 323 -23.13 -32.81 4.22
N LYS A 324 -22.07 -32.47 3.48
CA LYS A 324 -20.69 -32.79 3.83
C LYS A 324 -20.14 -32.03 5.03
N TYR A 325 -20.52 -30.76 5.18
CA TYR A 325 -19.99 -29.85 6.21
C TYR A 325 -21.06 -29.34 7.17
N LYS A 326 -22.12 -30.14 7.39
CA LYS A 326 -23.31 -29.80 8.20
C LYS A 326 -23.02 -29.10 9.53
N MET A 327 -21.96 -29.51 10.24
CA MET A 327 -21.61 -28.95 11.56
C MET A 327 -20.97 -27.55 11.49
N TYR A 328 -20.39 -27.18 10.35
CA TYR A 328 -19.63 -25.94 10.18
C TYR A 328 -20.38 -24.90 9.35
N TYR A 329 -21.20 -25.37 8.42
CA TYR A 329 -21.99 -24.53 7.53
C TYR A 329 -23.01 -23.71 8.31
N ARG A 330 -23.17 -22.43 7.95
CA ARG A 330 -24.21 -21.54 8.48
C ARG A 330 -24.87 -20.76 7.35
N ASP A 331 -26.20 -20.64 7.37
CA ASP A 331 -26.95 -19.94 6.32
C ASP A 331 -26.81 -18.41 6.36
N ASP A 332 -26.38 -17.84 7.50
CA ASP A 332 -26.18 -16.39 7.70
C ASP A 332 -24.77 -15.90 7.34
N LYS A 333 -23.89 -16.82 6.92
CA LYS A 333 -22.49 -16.54 6.58
C LYS A 333 -22.18 -17.01 5.17
N ASP A 334 -21.30 -16.29 4.51
CA ASP A 334 -20.79 -16.61 3.18
C ASP A 334 -19.41 -17.29 3.21
N TYR A 335 -18.99 -17.74 4.40
CA TYR A 335 -17.76 -18.49 4.61
C TYR A 335 -17.86 -19.34 5.88
N PHE A 336 -17.00 -20.35 6.01
CA PHE A 336 -16.81 -21.13 7.24
C PHE A 336 -15.43 -21.77 7.27
N ARG A 337 -15.00 -22.25 8.45
CA ARG A 337 -13.74 -22.98 8.61
C ARG A 337 -13.98 -24.44 8.99
N VAL A 338 -13.18 -25.35 8.43
CA VAL A 338 -13.12 -26.78 8.80
C VAL A 338 -11.68 -27.09 9.20
N GLY A 339 -11.42 -27.09 10.52
CA GLY A 339 -10.05 -26.96 11.03
C GLY A 339 -9.45 -25.62 10.59
N GLU A 340 -8.23 -25.63 10.08
CA GLU A 340 -7.58 -24.42 9.54
C GLU A 340 -8.15 -23.99 8.17
N LYS A 341 -8.78 -24.91 7.43
CA LYS A 341 -9.18 -24.67 6.04
C LYS A 341 -10.35 -23.72 5.95
N LEU A 342 -10.20 -22.66 5.17
CA LEU A 342 -11.24 -21.68 4.88
C LEU A 342 -12.05 -22.09 3.64
N PHE A 343 -13.38 -22.10 3.77
CA PHE A 343 -14.32 -22.35 2.69
C PHE A 343 -15.18 -21.11 2.43
N LEU A 344 -15.48 -20.85 1.16
CA LEU A 344 -16.34 -19.76 0.71
C LEU A 344 -17.65 -20.31 0.18
N ILE A 345 -18.72 -19.54 0.36
CA ILE A 345 -20.01 -19.73 -0.27
C ILE A 345 -20.23 -18.53 -1.18
N ILE A 346 -20.25 -18.76 -2.49
CA ILE A 346 -20.41 -17.71 -3.49
C ILE A 346 -21.72 -17.89 -4.21
N GLU A 347 -22.52 -16.83 -4.23
CA GLU A 347 -23.68 -16.71 -5.10
C GLU A 347 -23.26 -16.14 -6.44
N LEU A 348 -23.60 -16.86 -7.49
CA LEU A 348 -23.26 -16.57 -8.88
C LEU A 348 -24.34 -15.71 -9.55
N PRO A 349 -24.06 -15.13 -10.74
CA PRO A 349 -25.04 -14.30 -11.45
C PRO A 349 -26.36 -15.02 -11.79
N ASN A 350 -26.33 -16.34 -11.94
CA ASN A 350 -27.51 -17.18 -12.18
C ASN A 350 -28.27 -17.54 -10.88
N GLN A 351 -27.95 -16.92 -9.74
CA GLN A 351 -28.49 -17.19 -8.40
C GLN A 351 -28.13 -18.58 -7.82
N GLU A 352 -27.29 -19.35 -8.50
CA GLU A 352 -26.75 -20.59 -7.95
C GLU A 352 -25.71 -20.29 -6.88
N LYS A 353 -25.74 -21.06 -5.78
CA LYS A 353 -24.73 -20.98 -4.72
C LYS A 353 -23.78 -22.16 -4.83
N ILE A 354 -22.50 -21.83 -4.86
CA ILE A 354 -21.41 -22.81 -4.90
C ILE A 354 -20.52 -22.67 -3.67
N CYS A 355 -19.84 -23.75 -3.31
CA CYS A 355 -18.93 -23.79 -2.16
C CYS A 355 -17.60 -24.44 -2.51
N PHE A 356 -16.49 -23.87 -2.06
CA PHE A 356 -15.16 -24.45 -2.24
C PHE A 356 -14.15 -23.93 -1.22
N LYS A 357 -13.05 -24.69 -1.03
CA LYS A 357 -11.91 -24.25 -0.22
C LYS A 357 -11.25 -23.05 -0.90
N VAL A 358 -10.89 -22.01 -0.15
CA VAL A 358 -10.00 -20.95 -0.65
C VAL A 358 -8.70 -21.60 -1.15
N PRO A 359 -8.30 -21.41 -2.42
CA PRO A 359 -7.07 -21.99 -2.93
C PRO A 359 -5.85 -21.36 -2.26
N ASP A 360 -4.85 -22.20 -1.97
CA ASP A 360 -3.55 -21.73 -1.52
C ASP A 360 -2.80 -21.11 -2.71
N VAL A 361 -2.14 -19.98 -2.50
CA VAL A 361 -1.42 -19.27 -3.57
C VAL A 361 0.00 -18.95 -3.16
N TRP A 362 0.89 -18.99 -4.14
CA TRP A 362 2.28 -18.58 -4.00
C TRP A 362 2.64 -17.60 -5.11
N VAL A 363 3.50 -16.64 -4.78
CA VAL A 363 4.02 -15.63 -5.69
C VAL A 363 5.53 -15.48 -5.50
N LEU A 364 6.26 -15.34 -6.59
CA LEU A 364 7.64 -14.87 -6.60
C LEU A 364 7.60 -13.36 -6.80
N THR A 365 8.23 -12.58 -5.95
CA THR A 365 8.31 -11.12 -6.09
C THR A 365 9.68 -10.62 -5.65
N GLN A 366 9.90 -9.32 -5.78
CA GLN A 366 11.15 -8.68 -5.44
C GLN A 366 11.06 -8.07 -4.03
N ARG A 367 12.14 -8.17 -3.25
CA ARG A 367 12.27 -7.46 -1.97
C ARG A 367 12.18 -5.96 -2.15
N SER A 368 11.87 -5.24 -1.08
CA SER A 368 11.88 -3.77 -1.06
C SER A 368 13.28 -3.21 -1.28
N GLY A 369 13.37 -2.11 -2.04
CA GLY A 369 14.64 -1.44 -2.37
C GLY A 369 15.52 -2.12 -3.42
N SER A 370 15.08 -3.25 -3.99
CA SER A 370 15.72 -3.84 -5.18
C SER A 370 15.46 -3.00 -6.44
N ASN A 371 16.35 -3.11 -7.43
CA ASN A 371 16.10 -2.56 -8.75
C ASN A 371 15.10 -3.47 -9.50
N LYS A 372 13.95 -2.91 -9.88
CA LYS A 372 12.82 -3.67 -10.42
C LYS A 372 13.09 -4.27 -11.81
N THR A 373 13.94 -3.61 -12.59
CA THR A 373 14.24 -3.97 -13.98
C THR A 373 15.60 -4.66 -14.13
N ARG A 374 16.44 -4.60 -13.09
CA ARG A 374 17.77 -5.24 -13.06
C ARG A 374 17.95 -6.02 -11.77
N ILE A 375 17.21 -7.11 -11.65
CA ILE A 375 17.27 -7.96 -10.45
C ILE A 375 18.57 -8.75 -10.38
N ASN A 376 19.01 -9.01 -9.15
CA ASN A 376 19.85 -10.14 -8.83
C ASN A 376 18.95 -11.28 -8.29
N PRO A 377 18.70 -12.36 -9.04
CA PRO A 377 17.79 -13.42 -8.61
C PRO A 377 18.22 -14.14 -7.33
N ASP A 378 19.52 -14.13 -6.98
CA ASP A 378 20.04 -14.75 -5.73
C ASP A 378 19.67 -13.96 -4.47
N ARG A 379 19.43 -12.65 -4.61
CA ARG A 379 19.37 -11.72 -3.48
C ARG A 379 18.16 -10.81 -3.48
N ASP A 380 17.46 -10.70 -4.60
CA ASP A 380 16.35 -9.76 -4.74
C ASP A 380 15.01 -10.48 -4.81
N LEU A 381 14.98 -11.77 -5.12
CA LEU A 381 13.75 -12.54 -5.19
C LEU A 381 13.34 -13.12 -3.83
N ILE A 382 12.04 -13.13 -3.60
CA ILE A 382 11.37 -13.72 -2.45
C ILE A 382 10.14 -14.45 -2.90
N LYS A 383 9.84 -15.55 -2.23
CA LYS A 383 8.61 -16.29 -2.44
C LYS A 383 7.67 -16.06 -1.26
N MET A 384 6.47 -15.58 -1.56
CA MET A 384 5.43 -15.29 -0.58
C MET A 384 4.23 -16.16 -0.84
N GLY A 385 3.56 -16.62 0.20
CA GLY A 385 2.37 -17.44 0.10
C GLY A 385 1.21 -16.88 0.92
N LEU A 386 -0.01 -17.22 0.52
CA LEU A 386 -1.21 -17.09 1.33
C LEU A 386 -1.85 -18.47 1.40
N VAL A 387 -1.77 -19.10 2.57
CA VAL A 387 -2.23 -20.47 2.82
C VAL A 387 -3.22 -20.40 3.98
N ASP A 388 -4.47 -20.77 3.73
CA ASP A 388 -5.56 -20.75 4.73
C ASP A 388 -5.72 -19.41 5.51
N GLY A 389 -5.38 -18.29 4.87
CA GLY A 389 -5.44 -16.94 5.45
C GLY A 389 -4.18 -16.51 6.22
N VAL A 390 -3.12 -17.32 6.19
CA VAL A 390 -1.82 -17.03 6.82
C VAL A 390 -0.80 -16.66 5.74
N MET A 391 -0.01 -15.62 5.97
CA MET A 391 1.06 -15.22 5.07
C MET A 391 2.33 -16.03 5.34
N HIS A 392 2.94 -16.56 4.28
CA HIS A 392 4.18 -17.34 4.35
C HIS A 392 5.30 -16.64 3.59
N LEU A 393 6.55 -16.84 4.01
CA LEU A 393 7.74 -16.27 3.38
C LEU A 393 8.87 -17.29 3.26
N GLN A 394 9.45 -17.37 2.05
CA GLN A 394 10.59 -18.22 1.68
C GLN A 394 11.71 -17.40 1.04
N ALA A 395 12.95 -17.68 1.43
CA ALA A 395 14.15 -17.18 0.76
C ALA A 395 14.64 -18.14 -0.33
N PRO A 396 15.44 -17.63 -1.29
CA PRO A 396 16.19 -18.49 -2.19
C PRO A 396 17.19 -19.35 -1.42
N LYS A 397 17.58 -20.50 -1.99
CA LYS A 397 18.68 -21.34 -1.48
C LYS A 397 19.92 -20.47 -1.25
N GLU A 398 20.69 -20.82 -0.21
CA GLU A 398 21.93 -20.13 0.17
C GLU A 398 21.75 -18.70 0.73
N PHE A 399 20.52 -18.18 0.76
CA PHE A 399 20.21 -16.91 1.41
C PHE A 399 19.43 -17.12 2.71
N LYS A 400 19.92 -16.55 3.80
CA LYS A 400 19.22 -16.58 5.10
C LYS A 400 18.38 -15.33 5.25
N LEU A 401 17.07 -15.50 5.47
CA LEU A 401 16.20 -14.38 5.81
C LEU A 401 16.64 -13.77 7.14
N THR A 402 16.96 -12.48 7.08
CA THR A 402 17.28 -11.65 8.24
C THR A 402 16.22 -10.56 8.38
N ASN A 403 16.09 -9.97 9.58
CA ASN A 403 15.03 -9.00 9.85
C ASN A 403 15.10 -7.73 8.97
N ASP A 404 16.25 -7.45 8.37
CA ASP A 404 16.50 -6.38 7.40
C ASP A 404 15.99 -6.71 5.98
N TYR A 405 15.63 -7.97 5.73
CA TYR A 405 15.15 -8.42 4.44
C TYR A 405 13.62 -8.30 4.35
N LYS A 406 13.15 -7.19 3.77
CA LYS A 406 11.74 -6.79 3.78
C LYS A 406 11.04 -7.03 2.44
N THR A 407 9.80 -7.51 2.49
CA THR A 407 8.92 -7.68 1.33
C THR A 407 8.42 -6.33 0.79
N SER A 408 7.74 -6.29 -0.37
CA SER A 408 7.11 -5.06 -0.88
C SER A 408 6.14 -4.44 0.14
N PHE A 409 5.96 -3.11 0.10
CA PHE A 409 4.89 -2.46 0.88
C PHE A 409 3.51 -3.03 0.49
N ASP A 410 3.31 -3.32 -0.79
CA ASP A 410 2.05 -3.82 -1.34
C ASP A 410 1.87 -5.34 -1.21
N THR A 411 2.52 -5.98 -0.24
CA THR A 411 2.46 -7.45 -0.07
C THR A 411 1.01 -7.97 -0.01
N ARG A 412 0.12 -7.31 0.75
CA ARG A 412 -1.29 -7.73 0.82
C ARG A 412 -2.05 -7.52 -0.48
N VAL A 413 -1.73 -6.48 -1.26
CA VAL A 413 -2.35 -6.22 -2.57
C VAL A 413 -1.91 -7.29 -3.57
N ILE A 414 -0.62 -7.64 -3.59
CA ILE A 414 -0.09 -8.74 -4.40
C ILE A 414 -0.82 -10.05 -4.08
N LEU A 415 -0.92 -10.39 -2.80
CA LEU A 415 -1.59 -11.62 -2.35
C LEU A 415 -3.11 -11.57 -2.61
N ALA A 416 -3.75 -10.41 -2.51
CA ALA A 416 -5.16 -10.22 -2.84
C ALA A 416 -5.45 -10.46 -4.33
N HIS A 417 -4.60 -9.94 -5.23
CA HIS A 417 -4.69 -10.27 -6.65
C HIS A 417 -4.46 -11.76 -6.90
N ALA A 418 -3.43 -12.35 -6.29
CA ALA A 418 -3.08 -13.76 -6.49
C ALA A 418 -4.21 -14.71 -6.04
N VAL A 419 -4.72 -14.54 -4.81
CA VAL A 419 -5.82 -15.37 -4.29
C VAL A 419 -7.12 -15.09 -5.05
N GLY A 420 -7.37 -13.83 -5.43
CA GLY A 420 -8.49 -13.47 -6.28
C GLY A 420 -8.46 -14.19 -7.63
N ASN A 421 -7.30 -14.25 -8.29
CA ASN A 421 -7.11 -15.00 -9.53
C ASN A 421 -7.41 -16.49 -9.33
N ALA A 422 -6.98 -17.07 -8.21
CA ALA A 422 -7.20 -18.48 -7.92
C ALA A 422 -8.66 -18.82 -7.60
N ILE A 423 -9.36 -17.93 -6.89
CA ILE A 423 -10.80 -18.04 -6.63
C ILE A 423 -11.57 -17.93 -7.94
N VAL A 424 -11.26 -16.95 -8.80
CA VAL A 424 -11.88 -16.79 -10.13
C VAL A 424 -11.66 -18.04 -10.98
N ALA A 425 -10.43 -18.56 -11.04
CA ALA A 425 -10.14 -19.77 -11.78
C ALA A 425 -10.88 -21.00 -11.23
N SER A 426 -11.09 -21.10 -9.92
CA SER A 426 -11.88 -22.18 -9.32
C SER A 426 -13.35 -22.10 -9.74
N MET A 427 -13.93 -20.90 -9.80
CA MET A 427 -15.27 -20.68 -10.32
C MET A 427 -15.36 -21.02 -11.81
N ILE A 428 -14.43 -20.53 -12.63
CA ILE A 428 -14.39 -20.80 -14.08
C ILE A 428 -14.24 -22.31 -14.34
N ASN A 429 -13.39 -23.01 -13.60
CA ASN A 429 -13.17 -24.46 -13.76
C ASN A 429 -14.44 -25.30 -13.57
N PHE A 430 -15.44 -24.79 -12.84
CA PHE A 430 -16.72 -25.45 -12.67
C PHE A 430 -17.64 -25.29 -13.90
N PHE A 431 -17.55 -24.18 -14.65
CA PHE A 431 -18.44 -23.89 -15.78
C PHE A 431 -17.80 -24.05 -17.16
N ASP A 432 -16.54 -23.65 -17.31
CA ASP A 432 -15.78 -23.71 -18.56
C ASP A 432 -14.32 -24.14 -18.28
N PRO A 433 -14.05 -25.47 -18.29
CA PRO A 433 -12.70 -26.01 -18.08
C PRO A 433 -11.67 -25.61 -19.15
N HIS A 434 -12.11 -25.02 -20.27
CA HIS A 434 -11.27 -24.65 -21.41
C HIS A 434 -11.06 -23.13 -21.54
N ALA A 435 -11.67 -22.34 -20.65
CA ALA A 435 -11.51 -20.89 -20.64
C ALA A 435 -10.02 -20.48 -20.63
N PRO A 436 -9.58 -19.55 -21.50
CA PRO A 436 -8.17 -19.18 -21.59
C PRO A 436 -7.56 -18.70 -20.26
N PHE A 437 -8.31 -17.95 -19.44
CA PHE A 437 -7.86 -17.54 -18.11
C PHE A 437 -7.51 -18.73 -17.22
N LEU A 438 -8.36 -19.76 -17.20
CA LEU A 438 -8.12 -20.96 -16.41
C LEU A 438 -6.92 -21.76 -16.93
N VAL A 439 -6.80 -21.91 -18.25
CA VAL A 439 -5.67 -22.59 -18.88
C VAL A 439 -4.35 -21.89 -18.52
N GLN A 440 -4.33 -20.57 -18.62
CA GLN A 440 -3.18 -19.75 -18.22
C GLN A 440 -2.86 -19.94 -16.72
N ALA A 441 -3.87 -19.84 -15.86
CA ALA A 441 -3.72 -19.99 -14.42
C ALA A 441 -3.12 -21.35 -14.03
N LYS A 442 -3.59 -22.45 -14.64
CA LYS A 442 -3.14 -23.82 -14.35
C LYS A 442 -1.76 -24.16 -14.89
N LYS A 443 -1.38 -23.58 -16.03
CA LYS A 443 -0.11 -23.93 -16.70
C LYS A 443 1.04 -23.01 -16.32
N ASN A 444 0.77 -21.70 -16.30
CA ASN A 444 1.82 -20.67 -16.28
C ASN A 444 1.70 -19.73 -15.07
N GLY A 445 0.54 -19.71 -14.41
CA GLY A 445 0.18 -18.69 -13.44
C GLY A 445 0.01 -17.33 -14.10
N PHE A 446 0.27 -16.25 -13.36
CA PHE A 446 0.07 -14.88 -13.85
C PHE A 446 1.23 -13.96 -13.47
N ALA A 447 1.45 -12.93 -14.25
CA ALA A 447 2.17 -11.74 -13.81
C ALA A 447 1.22 -10.78 -13.09
N ILE A 448 1.72 -10.15 -12.04
CA ILE A 448 1.04 -9.09 -11.31
C ILE A 448 2.02 -7.92 -11.24
N SER A 449 1.71 -6.83 -11.92
CA SER A 449 2.59 -5.66 -12.01
C SER A 449 1.88 -4.42 -11.53
N HIS A 450 2.61 -3.56 -10.82
CA HIS A 450 2.13 -2.27 -10.35
C HIS A 450 3.12 -1.15 -10.68
N TRP A 451 2.61 -0.01 -11.12
CA TRP A 451 3.41 1.21 -11.32
C TRP A 451 2.59 2.46 -10.97
N HIS A 452 3.29 3.57 -10.74
CA HIS A 452 2.69 4.85 -10.31
C HIS A 452 2.21 5.68 -11.50
N GLY A 453 1.30 5.10 -12.26
CA GLY A 453 0.71 5.67 -13.46
C GLY A 453 -0.67 5.10 -13.71
N TYR A 454 -1.35 5.63 -14.72
CA TYR A 454 -2.71 5.23 -15.09
C TYR A 454 -2.75 4.66 -16.50
N PHE A 455 -3.57 3.64 -16.71
CA PHE A 455 -3.78 3.10 -18.05
C PHE A 455 -4.60 4.08 -18.90
N ASN A 456 -4.36 4.13 -20.20
CA ASN A 456 -5.23 4.82 -21.13
C ASN A 456 -6.43 3.91 -21.45
N GLN A 457 -7.65 4.35 -21.11
CA GLN A 457 -8.86 3.55 -21.28
C GLN A 457 -9.05 3.01 -22.70
N SER A 458 -8.68 3.79 -23.73
CA SER A 458 -8.85 3.38 -25.13
C SER A 458 -7.87 2.30 -25.58
N LEU A 459 -6.82 2.05 -24.78
CA LEU A 459 -5.78 1.08 -25.08
C LEU A 459 -5.81 -0.14 -24.16
N VAL A 460 -6.85 -0.27 -23.32
CA VAL A 460 -7.07 -1.47 -22.50
C VAL A 460 -7.17 -2.70 -23.41
N PRO A 461 -6.35 -3.74 -23.20
CA PRO A 461 -6.38 -4.95 -24.03
C PRO A 461 -7.76 -5.62 -24.03
N SER A 462 -8.18 -6.13 -25.18
CA SER A 462 -9.45 -6.85 -25.30
C SER A 462 -9.50 -8.06 -24.36
N GLY A 463 -10.57 -8.17 -23.56
CA GLY A 463 -10.75 -9.22 -22.56
C GLY A 463 -10.17 -8.91 -21.17
N TRP A 464 -9.48 -7.77 -21.01
CA TRP A 464 -9.12 -7.23 -19.70
C TRP A 464 -10.19 -6.26 -19.21
N HIS A 465 -10.52 -6.36 -17.92
CA HIS A 465 -11.59 -5.57 -17.31
C HIS A 465 -11.04 -4.59 -16.28
N VAL A 466 -11.47 -3.34 -16.33
CA VAL A 466 -10.96 -2.28 -15.44
C VAL A 466 -11.87 -2.12 -14.22
N HIS A 467 -11.28 -1.98 -13.03
CA HIS A 467 -12.03 -1.66 -11.80
C HIS A 467 -11.26 -0.72 -10.87
N GLY A 468 -11.93 -0.30 -9.80
CA GLY A 468 -11.35 0.45 -8.69
C GLY A 468 -11.33 1.98 -8.82
N ILE A 469 -11.76 2.50 -9.97
CA ILE A 469 -11.83 3.93 -10.27
C ILE A 469 -12.59 4.73 -9.20
N ALA A 470 -13.72 4.20 -8.74
CA ALA A 470 -14.59 4.86 -7.77
C ALA A 470 -14.18 4.63 -6.31
N ASN A 471 -13.08 3.91 -6.06
CA ASN A 471 -12.64 3.61 -4.70
C ASN A 471 -12.12 4.87 -4.00
N PRO A 472 -12.25 4.96 -2.66
CA PRO A 472 -11.60 6.01 -1.88
C PRO A 472 -10.08 6.00 -2.06
N HIS A 473 -9.45 7.17 -1.99
CA HIS A 473 -8.03 7.34 -2.34
C HIS A 473 -7.09 6.92 -1.21
N VAL A 474 -7.16 5.67 -0.76
CA VAL A 474 -6.39 5.15 0.38
C VAL A 474 -4.88 5.13 0.10
N SER A 475 -4.07 5.02 1.16
CA SER A 475 -2.63 4.85 1.00
C SER A 475 -2.30 3.41 0.58
N CYS A 476 -1.17 3.24 -0.12
CA CYS A 476 -0.64 1.92 -0.45
C CYS A 476 -0.40 1.08 0.82
N SER A 477 -0.30 -0.24 0.68
CA SER A 477 -0.10 -1.16 1.82
C SER A 477 -1.25 -1.20 2.86
N SER A 478 -2.32 -0.42 2.70
CA SER A 478 -3.44 -0.43 3.64
C SER A 478 -4.29 -1.70 3.49
N PRO A 479 -4.92 -2.21 4.58
CA PRO A 479 -5.91 -3.29 4.48
C PRO A 479 -7.01 -3.00 3.46
N GLN A 480 -7.44 -1.74 3.37
CA GLN A 480 -8.43 -1.24 2.42
C GLN A 480 -8.02 -1.52 0.97
N SER A 481 -6.78 -1.17 0.59
CA SER A 481 -6.28 -1.36 -0.78
C SER A 481 -6.36 -2.83 -1.23
N ALA A 482 -6.03 -3.76 -0.33
CA ALA A 482 -6.12 -5.20 -0.60
C ALA A 482 -7.56 -5.70 -0.71
N LEU A 483 -8.47 -5.20 0.15
CA LEU A 483 -9.90 -5.54 0.09
C LEU A 483 -10.55 -5.01 -1.20
N TYR A 484 -10.23 -3.77 -1.60
CA TYR A 484 -10.69 -3.19 -2.86
C TYR A 484 -10.21 -3.98 -4.08
N ALA A 485 -8.94 -4.41 -4.08
CA ALA A 485 -8.37 -5.19 -5.17
C ALA A 485 -9.15 -6.49 -5.42
N ILE A 486 -9.40 -7.28 -4.37
CA ILE A 486 -10.11 -8.56 -4.49
C ILE A 486 -11.61 -8.36 -4.75
N GLN A 487 -12.24 -7.38 -4.10
CA GLN A 487 -13.67 -7.09 -4.28
C GLN A 487 -13.96 -6.60 -5.70
N GLY A 488 -13.19 -5.65 -6.20
CA GLY A 488 -13.33 -5.09 -7.54
C GLY A 488 -13.12 -6.15 -8.62
N LYS A 489 -12.13 -7.03 -8.44
CA LYS A 489 -11.91 -8.19 -9.32
C LYS A 489 -13.14 -9.08 -9.42
N PHE A 490 -13.76 -9.44 -8.28
CA PHE A 490 -14.98 -10.25 -8.31
C PHE A 490 -16.14 -9.52 -8.98
N SER A 491 -16.26 -8.22 -8.75
CA SER A 491 -17.29 -7.40 -9.40
C SER A 491 -17.18 -7.46 -10.93
N VAL A 492 -15.99 -7.18 -11.49
CA VAL A 492 -15.82 -7.19 -12.95
C VAL A 492 -15.85 -8.59 -13.54
N PHE A 493 -15.43 -9.61 -12.79
CA PHE A 493 -15.58 -10.99 -13.23
C PHE A 493 -17.05 -11.38 -13.35
N PHE A 494 -17.89 -11.06 -12.35
CA PHE A 494 -19.32 -11.34 -12.41
C PHE A 494 -20.04 -10.52 -13.49
N GLU A 495 -19.61 -9.28 -13.72
CA GLU A 495 -20.10 -8.47 -14.83
C GLU A 495 -19.77 -9.12 -16.17
N ALA A 496 -18.53 -9.54 -16.39
CA ALA A 496 -18.10 -10.24 -17.60
C ALA A 496 -18.89 -11.54 -17.81
N MET A 497 -19.11 -12.33 -16.75
CA MET A 497 -19.96 -13.53 -16.81
C MET A 497 -21.39 -13.20 -17.23
N THR A 498 -21.98 -12.16 -16.64
CA THR A 498 -23.37 -11.74 -16.93
C THR A 498 -23.52 -11.30 -18.37
N LYS A 499 -22.54 -10.55 -18.89
CA LYS A 499 -22.51 -10.08 -20.28
C LYS A 499 -22.01 -11.12 -21.28
N LYS A 500 -21.56 -12.29 -20.80
CA LYS A 500 -20.92 -13.35 -21.61
C LYS A 500 -19.68 -12.84 -22.37
N GLU A 501 -18.95 -11.94 -21.75
CA GLU A 501 -17.70 -11.39 -22.27
C GLU A 501 -16.52 -12.30 -21.89
N LYS A 502 -15.45 -12.24 -22.70
CA LYS A 502 -14.21 -12.94 -22.39
C LYS A 502 -13.53 -12.28 -21.20
N TYR A 503 -13.01 -13.09 -20.28
CA TYR A 503 -12.22 -12.64 -19.14
C TYR A 503 -10.81 -13.21 -19.26
N TYR A 504 -9.82 -12.35 -19.46
CA TYR A 504 -8.39 -12.69 -19.56
C TYR A 504 -7.57 -12.15 -18.39
N GLY A 505 -8.11 -11.18 -17.67
CA GLY A 505 -7.49 -10.56 -16.51
C GLY A 505 -8.21 -9.26 -16.16
N ASP A 506 -7.60 -8.51 -15.26
CA ASP A 506 -8.11 -7.25 -14.77
C ASP A 506 -7.02 -6.20 -14.62
N ILE A 507 -7.45 -4.95 -14.71
CA ILE A 507 -6.67 -3.75 -14.42
C ILE A 507 -7.32 -3.07 -13.24
N HIS A 508 -6.62 -3.03 -12.11
CA HIS A 508 -7.08 -2.38 -10.90
C HIS A 508 -6.44 -0.99 -10.79
N ILE A 509 -7.28 0.03 -10.96
CA ILE A 509 -6.91 1.42 -10.74
C ILE A 509 -6.99 1.71 -9.25
N GLU A 510 -5.88 2.17 -8.66
CA GLU A 510 -5.83 2.74 -7.33
C GLU A 510 -5.76 4.27 -7.43
N PRO A 511 -6.87 4.99 -7.17
CA PRO A 511 -6.90 6.44 -7.26
C PRO A 511 -5.85 7.10 -6.36
N HIS A 512 -5.10 8.06 -6.92
CA HIS A 512 -3.93 8.70 -6.31
C HIS A 512 -2.88 7.73 -5.77
N HIS A 513 -2.63 6.67 -6.51
CA HIS A 513 -1.52 5.74 -6.28
C HIS A 513 -0.99 5.19 -7.60
N GLY A 514 -1.78 4.44 -8.37
CA GLY A 514 -1.29 3.86 -9.62
C GLY A 514 -2.20 2.77 -10.19
N THR A 515 -1.60 1.88 -10.97
CA THR A 515 -2.32 0.81 -11.67
C THR A 515 -1.68 -0.53 -11.36
N ASN A 516 -2.50 -1.51 -10.98
CA ASN A 516 -2.12 -2.91 -10.96
C ASN A 516 -2.72 -3.60 -12.19
N ILE A 517 -1.98 -4.53 -12.78
CA ILE A 517 -2.47 -5.39 -13.87
C ILE A 517 -2.16 -6.85 -13.58
N VAL A 518 -3.13 -7.72 -13.87
CA VAL A 518 -2.91 -9.16 -14.01
C VAL A 518 -2.71 -9.49 -15.48
N TYR A 519 -1.58 -10.08 -15.82
CA TYR A 519 -1.21 -10.41 -17.20
C TYR A 519 -0.67 -11.85 -17.29
N SER A 520 -0.51 -12.35 -18.51
CA SER A 520 0.01 -13.71 -18.77
C SER A 520 1.43 -13.91 -18.22
N SER A 521 2.35 -13.03 -18.60
CA SER A 521 3.75 -13.01 -18.14
C SER A 521 4.27 -11.57 -18.05
N LEU A 522 5.38 -11.36 -17.32
CA LEU A 522 6.00 -10.04 -17.23
C LEU A 522 6.62 -9.64 -18.56
N ARG A 523 7.17 -10.62 -19.29
CA ARG A 523 7.73 -10.40 -20.63
C ARG A 523 6.66 -9.94 -21.61
N GLU A 524 5.55 -10.68 -21.72
CA GLU A 524 4.47 -10.29 -22.64
C GLU A 524 3.86 -8.94 -22.26
N PHE A 525 3.80 -8.62 -20.96
CA PHE A 525 3.37 -7.28 -20.53
C PHE A 525 4.37 -6.19 -20.97
N GLY A 526 5.67 -6.43 -20.83
CA GLY A 526 6.71 -5.53 -21.34
C GLY A 526 6.61 -5.33 -22.85
N ASP A 527 6.47 -6.42 -23.62
CA ASP A 527 6.29 -6.38 -25.08
C ASP A 527 5.03 -5.58 -25.48
N PHE A 528 3.93 -5.77 -24.75
CA PHE A 528 2.70 -5.00 -24.95
C PHE A 528 2.92 -3.50 -24.76
N LEU A 529 3.60 -3.10 -23.67
CA LEU A 529 3.86 -1.70 -23.36
C LEU A 529 4.79 -1.04 -24.40
N LEU A 530 5.82 -1.74 -24.87
CA LEU A 530 6.70 -1.22 -25.91
C LEU A 530 6.00 -1.08 -27.25
N SER A 531 5.06 -1.98 -27.55
CA SER A 531 4.21 -1.89 -28.75
C SER A 531 3.15 -0.79 -28.65
N HIS A 532 2.82 -0.34 -27.43
CA HIS A 532 1.80 0.67 -27.15
C HIS A 532 2.34 1.71 -26.15
N PRO A 533 3.33 2.54 -26.52
CA PRO A 533 4.01 3.45 -25.59
C PRO A 533 3.09 4.51 -24.97
N THR A 534 1.91 4.74 -25.55
CA THR A 534 0.90 5.66 -25.02
C THR A 534 -0.15 4.96 -24.13
N ALA A 535 -0.06 3.64 -23.92
CA ALA A 535 -0.97 2.89 -23.07
C ALA A 535 -0.88 3.31 -21.61
N THR A 536 0.27 3.78 -21.14
CA THR A 536 0.42 4.34 -19.80
C THR A 536 1.65 5.24 -19.71
N THR A 537 1.73 6.05 -18.67
CA THR A 537 2.89 6.86 -18.30
C THR A 537 2.90 7.04 -16.78
N LEU A 538 4.04 7.42 -16.21
CA LEU A 538 4.11 7.85 -14.82
C LEU A 538 3.27 9.10 -14.56
N GLY A 539 2.78 9.22 -13.32
CA GLY A 539 2.01 10.37 -12.86
C GLY A 539 0.53 10.34 -13.26
N ASN A 540 -0.11 11.50 -13.17
CA ASN A 540 -1.56 11.62 -13.21
C ASN A 540 -2.14 11.83 -14.63
N LYS A 541 -1.33 11.72 -15.70
CA LYS A 541 -1.72 12.08 -17.08
C LYS A 541 -3.05 11.48 -17.53
N TYR A 542 -3.25 10.19 -17.28
CA TYR A 542 -4.47 9.49 -17.69
C TYR A 542 -5.50 9.33 -16.57
N LEU A 543 -5.23 9.85 -15.37
CA LEU A 543 -6.17 9.79 -14.26
C LEU A 543 -7.48 10.51 -14.59
N THR A 544 -7.38 11.67 -15.25
CA THR A 544 -8.54 12.49 -15.61
C THR A 544 -9.49 11.81 -16.59
N LEU A 545 -9.00 10.86 -17.39
CA LEU A 545 -9.83 10.06 -18.30
C LEU A 545 -10.84 9.19 -17.53
N TYR A 546 -10.55 8.89 -16.27
CA TYR A 546 -11.39 8.07 -15.41
C TYR A 546 -12.51 8.83 -14.69
N ASN A 547 -12.73 10.12 -14.96
CA ASN A 547 -13.78 10.95 -14.34
C ASN A 547 -13.81 10.83 -12.80
N VAL A 548 -12.64 10.77 -12.17
CA VAL A 548 -12.47 10.59 -10.70
C VAL A 548 -12.84 11.85 -9.93
#